data_AF-A0A965J729-F1
#
_entry.id   AF-A0A965J729-F1
#
_cell.length_a   1.000
_cell.length_b   1.000
_cell.length_c   1.000
_cell.angle_alpha   90.00
_cell.angle_beta   90.00
_cell.angle_gamma   90.00
#
_symmetry.space_group_name_H-M   'P 1'
#
loop_
_entity.id
_entity.type
_entity.pdbx_description
1 polymer ?
#
loop_
_entity_poly.entity_id
_entity_poly.type
_entity_poly.pdbx_seq_one_letter_code
_entity_poly.pdbx_strand_id
1 'polypeptide(L)'
;MDAINISKSFGAVNALIEASTALYAGQVKAIVGDNGAGKSTVLDALTFSLFGRPFRRINKPQLVNSVNEKDCKVEIEFSIGATEWKVIRGIKPAIFEIWRNGAALDQSAAALDQQKWLEQNVLKMNYKSFTQIVILGSSAFVPFMQLSTAHRREVIEDLLDIKIFSSMNVLIKEKIRLLRDDIKVLELKKESFLDKVKMQQNFIEELENRGKDNIKSNKQKITNLDEEIEQYVNQNNSLEKPLREYIKEQDEITGYAEKLRKLVNLKGKISQKVSTISEEHKFFTENTVCPTCTQEIDNEFRINKIEDAQNKAKELQSGYQELEEAIKEEERRERQFTIFSKE
;
A
#
# COMPACT_ATOMS: atom_id res chain seq x y z
N MET A 1 39.57 -56.92 21.33
CA MET A 1 40.58 -55.93 21.69
C MET A 1 41.47 -56.60 22.70
N ASP A 2 42.71 -56.87 22.33
CA ASP A 2 43.69 -57.46 23.23
C ASP A 2 44.55 -56.33 23.78
N ALA A 3 44.30 -55.95 25.04
CA ALA A 3 45.11 -54.96 25.73
C ALA A 3 46.39 -55.61 26.28
N ILE A 4 47.52 -55.07 25.86
CA ILE A 4 48.86 -55.50 26.22
C ILE A 4 49.66 -54.30 26.76
N ASN A 5 50.75 -54.58 27.46
CA ASN A 5 51.69 -53.59 27.97
C ASN A 5 51.06 -52.48 28.82
N ILE A 6 50.00 -52.80 29.60
CA ILE A 6 49.37 -51.84 30.51
C ILE A 6 50.36 -51.50 31.61
N SER A 7 50.83 -50.26 31.62
CA SER A 7 51.86 -49.79 32.56
C SER A 7 51.39 -48.53 33.26
N LYS A 8 51.72 -48.42 34.56
CA LYS A 8 51.44 -47.25 35.38
C LYS A 8 52.67 -46.89 36.20
N SER A 9 53.17 -45.68 36.03
CA SER A 9 54.36 -45.18 36.70
C SER A 9 54.16 -43.80 37.33
N PHE A 10 55.09 -43.48 38.20
CA PHE A 10 55.12 -42.33 39.09
C PHE A 10 56.56 -41.80 39.12
N GLY A 11 57.01 -41.18 38.03
CA GLY A 11 58.43 -40.89 37.80
C GLY A 11 59.24 -42.18 37.74
N ALA A 12 60.20 -42.36 38.67
CA ALA A 12 61.04 -43.56 38.74
C ALA A 12 60.34 -44.79 39.36
N VAL A 13 59.17 -44.62 39.99
CA VAL A 13 58.46 -45.70 40.67
C VAL A 13 57.41 -46.31 39.75
N ASN A 14 57.46 -47.62 39.52
CA ASN A 14 56.48 -48.34 38.73
C ASN A 14 55.44 -49.01 39.63
N ALA A 15 54.17 -48.67 39.45
CA ALA A 15 53.04 -49.28 40.17
C ALA A 15 52.43 -50.46 39.40
N LEU A 16 52.58 -50.46 38.07
CA LEU A 16 52.19 -51.56 37.19
C LEU A 16 53.18 -51.62 36.04
N ILE A 17 53.73 -52.80 35.76
CA ILE A 17 54.71 -53.02 34.70
C ILE A 17 54.11 -54.04 33.73
N GLU A 18 53.91 -53.63 32.49
CA GLU A 18 53.61 -54.50 31.34
C GLU A 18 52.51 -55.55 31.59
N ALA A 19 51.44 -55.16 32.29
CA ALA A 19 50.34 -56.07 32.51
C ALA A 19 49.60 -56.34 31.19
N SER A 20 49.36 -57.62 30.90
CA SER A 20 48.67 -58.05 29.68
C SER A 20 47.38 -58.78 30.03
N THR A 21 46.28 -58.32 29.43
CA THR A 21 44.97 -58.97 29.53
C THR A 21 44.66 -59.82 28.31
N ALA A 22 45.63 -60.08 27.43
CA ALA A 22 45.45 -60.96 26.28
C ALA A 22 45.07 -62.37 26.74
N LEU A 23 43.99 -62.90 26.18
CA LEU A 23 43.42 -64.20 26.53
C LEU A 23 43.25 -65.03 25.26
N TYR A 24 43.72 -66.27 25.30
CA TYR A 24 43.45 -67.22 24.22
C TYR A 24 42.10 -67.91 24.45
N ALA A 25 41.48 -68.41 23.38
CA ALA A 25 40.21 -69.12 23.47
C ALA A 25 40.28 -70.28 24.49
N GLY A 26 39.31 -70.33 25.40
CA GLY A 26 39.25 -71.34 26.46
C GLY A 26 40.11 -71.05 27.70
N GLN A 27 40.82 -69.93 27.77
CA GLN A 27 41.61 -69.56 28.94
C GLN A 27 40.85 -68.67 29.92
N VAL A 28 41.07 -68.90 31.20
CA VAL A 28 40.66 -68.02 32.30
C VAL A 28 41.92 -67.54 33.01
N LYS A 29 42.15 -66.23 33.05
CA LYS A 29 43.23 -65.63 33.85
C LYS A 29 42.64 -65.03 35.12
N ALA A 30 43.29 -65.30 36.24
CA ALA A 30 42.98 -64.71 37.53
C ALA A 30 44.14 -63.82 37.98
N ILE A 31 43.85 -62.59 38.40
CA ILE A 31 44.82 -61.71 39.06
C ILE A 31 44.64 -61.88 40.57
N VAL A 32 45.60 -62.53 41.21
CA VAL A 32 45.59 -62.84 42.65
C VAL A 32 46.70 -62.05 43.34
N GLY A 33 46.42 -61.60 44.56
CA GLY A 33 47.36 -60.84 45.38
C GLY A 33 46.66 -60.37 46.65
N ASP A 34 47.42 -59.86 47.62
CA ASP A 34 46.85 -59.37 48.87
C ASP A 34 45.97 -58.12 48.69
N ASN A 35 45.22 -57.77 49.72
CA ASN A 35 44.51 -56.50 49.74
C ASN A 35 45.51 -55.36 49.69
N GLY A 36 45.35 -54.44 48.73
CA GLY A 36 46.31 -53.37 48.48
C GLY A 36 47.39 -53.70 47.45
N ALA A 37 47.48 -54.94 46.96
CA ALA A 37 48.47 -55.37 45.95
C ALA A 37 48.27 -54.77 44.54
N GLY A 38 47.34 -53.82 44.36
CA GLY A 38 47.15 -53.13 43.09
C GLY A 38 46.21 -53.81 42.09
N LYS A 39 45.45 -54.85 42.48
CA LYS A 39 44.44 -55.50 41.62
C LYS A 39 43.47 -54.50 40.97
N SER A 40 42.89 -53.61 41.77
CA SER A 40 42.00 -52.54 41.26
C SER A 40 42.76 -51.45 40.50
N THR A 41 44.07 -51.30 40.73
CA THR A 41 44.93 -50.34 40.01
C THR A 41 45.05 -50.71 38.53
N VAL A 42 45.02 -52.01 38.19
CA VAL A 42 45.00 -52.47 36.79
C VAL A 42 43.73 -52.00 36.08
N LEU A 43 42.56 -52.19 36.71
CA LEU A 43 41.27 -51.75 36.16
C LEU A 43 41.19 -50.23 36.01
N ASP A 44 41.68 -49.49 37.01
CA ASP A 44 41.76 -48.03 36.90
C ASP A 44 42.75 -47.56 35.83
N ALA A 45 43.89 -48.23 35.66
CA ALA A 45 44.85 -47.91 34.61
C ALA A 45 44.24 -48.14 33.22
N LEU A 46 43.50 -49.24 33.05
CA LEU A 46 42.77 -49.55 31.82
C LEU A 46 41.71 -48.50 31.50
N THR A 47 40.81 -48.18 32.44
CA THR A 47 39.76 -47.19 32.15
C THR A 47 40.30 -45.77 32.05
N PHE A 48 41.32 -45.43 32.83
CA PHE A 48 41.94 -44.11 32.77
C PHE A 48 42.66 -43.90 31.44
N SER A 49 43.42 -44.88 30.96
CA SER A 49 44.11 -44.78 29.67
C SER A 49 43.13 -44.64 28.49
N LEU A 50 42.05 -45.43 28.47
CA LEU A 50 41.08 -45.39 27.37
C LEU A 50 40.12 -44.18 27.44
N PHE A 51 39.58 -43.88 28.62
CA PHE A 51 38.47 -42.93 28.78
C PHE A 51 38.79 -41.67 29.61
N GLY A 52 40.00 -41.58 30.14
CA GLY A 52 40.41 -40.48 31.03
C GLY A 52 39.71 -40.48 32.39
N ARG A 53 39.01 -41.57 32.76
CA ARG A 53 38.23 -41.72 34.00
C ARG A 53 38.62 -42.99 34.75
N PRO A 54 38.81 -42.92 36.09
CA PRO A 54 39.01 -44.12 36.91
C PRO A 54 37.77 -45.00 36.93
N PHE A 55 37.96 -46.31 37.08
CA PHE A 55 36.87 -47.27 37.26
C PHE A 55 36.24 -47.09 38.64
N ARG A 56 37.08 -46.91 39.67
CA ARG A 56 36.61 -46.57 41.02
C ARG A 56 35.95 -45.20 41.03
N ARG A 57 34.93 -45.02 41.89
CA ARG A 57 34.25 -43.73 42.14
C ARG A 57 35.14 -42.78 42.95
N ILE A 58 36.29 -42.43 42.40
CA ILE A 58 37.28 -41.51 42.98
C ILE A 58 37.52 -40.33 42.04
N ASN A 59 38.01 -39.21 42.56
CA ASN A 59 38.33 -38.05 41.75
C ASN A 59 39.62 -38.29 40.95
N LYS A 60 39.69 -37.78 39.71
CA LYS A 60 40.85 -37.96 38.81
C LYS A 60 42.20 -37.61 39.47
N PRO A 61 42.36 -36.53 40.25
CA PRO A 61 43.62 -36.24 40.94
C PRO A 61 44.04 -37.30 41.96
N GLN A 62 43.10 -38.08 42.51
CA GLN A 62 43.38 -39.15 43.48
C GLN A 62 43.98 -40.41 42.82
N LEU A 63 44.11 -40.45 41.49
CA LEU A 63 44.87 -41.50 40.80
C LEU A 63 46.38 -41.34 40.94
N VAL A 64 46.83 -40.13 41.28
CA VAL A 64 48.24 -39.83 41.58
C VAL A 64 48.57 -40.42 42.94
N ASN A 65 49.77 -40.98 43.11
CA ASN A 65 50.16 -41.51 44.40
C ASN A 65 50.34 -40.35 45.42
N SER A 66 50.22 -40.67 46.71
CA SER A 66 50.34 -39.71 47.81
C SER A 66 51.79 -39.44 48.22
N VAL A 67 52.79 -40.04 47.55
CA VAL A 67 54.20 -39.95 47.92
C VAL A 67 54.92 -38.91 47.07
N ASN A 68 54.68 -38.92 45.76
CA ASN A 68 55.29 -38.02 44.80
C ASN A 68 54.36 -36.88 44.39
N GLU A 69 53.04 -37.09 44.46
CA GLU A 69 51.98 -36.16 44.04
C GLU A 69 52.10 -35.59 42.61
N LYS A 70 52.94 -36.20 41.75
CA LYS A 70 53.28 -35.77 40.38
C LYS A 70 53.70 -36.95 39.48
N ASP A 71 53.98 -36.69 38.21
CA ASP A 71 54.54 -37.64 37.24
C ASP A 71 53.76 -38.96 37.08
N CYS A 72 52.43 -38.91 37.24
CA CYS A 72 51.59 -40.08 37.02
C CYS A 72 51.44 -40.31 35.52
N LYS A 73 51.97 -41.42 35.01
CA LYS A 73 51.89 -41.81 33.60
C LYS A 73 51.24 -43.18 33.48
N VAL A 74 50.32 -43.33 32.54
CA VAL A 74 49.67 -44.60 32.20
C VAL A 74 49.78 -44.82 30.71
N GLU A 75 50.25 -46.01 30.34
CA GLU A 75 50.41 -46.43 28.95
C GLU A 75 49.62 -47.72 28.73
N ILE A 76 49.00 -47.83 27.55
CA ILE A 76 48.33 -49.04 27.09
C ILE A 76 48.59 -49.23 25.61
N GLU A 77 48.80 -50.48 25.21
CA GLU A 77 48.90 -50.89 23.82
C GLU A 77 47.78 -51.89 23.54
N PHE A 78 47.12 -51.76 22.39
CA PHE A 78 46.06 -52.67 22.00
C PHE A 78 45.91 -52.75 20.49
N SER A 79 45.37 -53.88 20.02
CA SER A 79 45.08 -54.09 18.60
C SER A 79 43.58 -54.13 18.32
N ILE A 80 43.19 -53.55 17.18
CA ILE A 80 41.85 -53.68 16.60
C ILE A 80 42.01 -54.08 15.14
N GLY A 81 41.63 -55.31 14.81
CA GLY A 81 41.94 -55.90 13.51
C GLY A 81 43.45 -55.98 13.28
N ALA A 82 43.93 -55.40 12.19
CA ALA A 82 45.36 -55.34 11.85
C ALA A 82 46.05 -54.03 12.31
N THR A 83 45.34 -53.11 12.99
CA THR A 83 45.92 -51.82 13.41
C THR A 83 46.32 -51.88 14.88
N GLU A 84 47.54 -51.44 15.16
CA GLU A 84 48.09 -51.31 16.50
C GLU A 84 47.90 -49.89 17.03
N TRP A 85 47.46 -49.78 18.27
CA TRP A 85 47.19 -48.53 18.95
C TRP A 85 47.96 -48.45 20.25
N LYS A 86 48.53 -47.27 20.53
CA LYS A 86 49.13 -46.96 21.82
C LYS A 86 48.55 -45.66 22.36
N VAL A 87 48.11 -45.68 23.62
CA VAL A 87 47.54 -44.50 24.29
C VAL A 87 48.35 -44.20 25.54
N ILE A 88 48.79 -42.95 25.65
CA ILE A 88 49.59 -42.46 26.79
C ILE A 88 48.81 -41.34 27.48
N ARG A 89 48.62 -41.47 28.79
CA ARG A 89 48.01 -40.41 29.61
C ARG A 89 48.86 -40.05 30.81
N GLY A 90 48.89 -38.75 31.10
CA GLY A 90 49.61 -38.17 32.23
C GLY A 90 48.72 -37.33 33.14
N ILE A 91 49.04 -37.31 34.43
CA ILE A 91 48.56 -36.30 35.38
C ILE A 91 49.77 -35.64 36.02
N LYS A 92 49.84 -34.30 35.94
CA LYS A 92 50.95 -33.47 36.46
C LYS A 92 52.33 -33.98 35.99
N PRO A 93 52.70 -33.86 34.70
CA PRO A 93 52.04 -33.07 33.65
C PRO A 93 50.83 -33.76 33.00
N ALA A 94 49.90 -32.96 32.47
CA ALA A 94 48.75 -33.49 31.74
C ALA A 94 49.18 -33.89 30.32
N ILE A 95 49.22 -35.19 30.05
CA ILE A 95 49.60 -35.76 28.75
C ILE A 95 48.40 -36.53 28.21
N PHE A 96 48.14 -36.42 26.92
CA PHE A 96 47.22 -37.30 26.20
C PHE A 96 47.72 -37.48 24.78
N GLU A 97 48.28 -38.65 24.49
CA GLU A 97 48.83 -38.98 23.18
C GLU A 97 48.20 -40.27 22.67
N ILE A 98 47.92 -40.30 21.37
CA ILE A 98 47.41 -41.46 20.65
C ILE A 98 48.37 -41.76 19.52
N TRP A 99 48.78 -43.02 19.42
CA TRP A 99 49.69 -43.52 18.42
C TRP A 99 48.98 -44.62 17.63
N ARG A 100 49.18 -44.61 16.31
CA ARG A 100 48.63 -45.60 15.38
C ARG A 100 49.77 -46.18 14.56
N ASN A 101 49.97 -47.50 14.63
CA ASN A 101 51.03 -48.23 13.93
C ASN A 101 52.43 -47.58 14.13
N GLY A 102 52.74 -47.16 15.36
CA GLY A 102 54.02 -46.54 15.71
C GLY A 102 54.17 -45.05 15.34
N ALA A 103 53.18 -44.43 14.67
CA ALA A 103 53.18 -42.99 14.40
C ALA A 103 52.19 -42.25 15.33
N ALA A 104 52.63 -41.14 15.93
CA ALA A 104 51.76 -40.28 16.72
C ALA A 104 50.68 -39.65 15.82
N LEU A 105 49.42 -39.72 16.24
CA LEU A 105 48.34 -38.98 15.58
C LEU A 105 48.58 -37.48 15.80
N ASP A 106 48.24 -36.68 14.78
CA ASP A 106 48.31 -35.23 14.87
C ASP A 106 47.42 -34.71 16.01
N GLN A 107 48.01 -33.93 16.92
CA GLN A 107 47.37 -33.45 18.15
C GLN A 107 46.74 -32.06 18.00
N SER A 108 46.44 -31.64 16.77
CA SER A 108 45.91 -30.30 16.44
C SER A 108 44.54 -29.97 17.06
N ALA A 109 43.78 -30.96 17.51
CA ALA A 109 42.49 -30.78 18.17
C ALA A 109 42.59 -30.72 19.71
N ALA A 110 41.67 -30.00 20.36
CA ALA A 110 41.56 -29.98 21.82
C ALA A 110 41.41 -31.40 22.40
N ALA A 111 41.99 -31.66 23.58
CA ALA A 111 41.99 -32.98 24.21
C ALA A 111 40.58 -33.60 24.37
N LEU A 112 39.54 -32.78 24.53
CA LEU A 112 38.14 -33.24 24.61
C LEU A 112 37.65 -33.81 23.27
N ASP A 113 38.02 -33.21 22.15
CA ASP A 113 37.59 -33.66 20.83
C ASP A 113 38.38 -34.89 20.38
N GLN A 114 39.68 -34.94 20.71
CA GLN A 114 40.48 -36.16 20.56
C GLN A 114 39.90 -37.33 21.37
N GLN A 115 39.41 -37.07 22.58
CA GLN A 115 38.74 -38.09 23.40
C GLN A 115 37.50 -38.64 22.71
N LYS A 116 36.62 -37.75 22.23
CA LYS A 116 35.41 -38.15 21.50
C LYS A 116 35.76 -38.94 20.25
N TRP A 117 36.77 -38.51 19.52
CA TRP A 117 37.24 -39.18 18.31
C TRP A 117 37.74 -40.60 18.62
N LEU A 118 38.54 -40.78 19.68
CA LEU A 118 39.02 -42.10 20.11
C LEU A 118 37.86 -43.03 20.49
N GLU A 119 36.90 -42.53 21.27
CA GLU A 119 35.72 -43.30 21.69
C GLU A 119 34.81 -43.68 20.52
N GLN A 120 34.60 -42.77 19.55
CA GLN A 120 33.67 -42.99 18.43
C GLN A 120 34.28 -43.80 17.30
N ASN A 121 35.53 -43.52 16.91
CA ASN A 121 36.12 -44.09 15.68
C ASN A 121 36.98 -45.32 15.95
N VAL A 122 37.64 -45.39 17.11
CA VAL A 122 38.57 -46.48 17.43
C VAL A 122 37.91 -47.49 18.37
N LEU A 123 37.48 -47.05 19.55
CA LEU A 123 36.89 -47.94 20.55
C LEU A 123 35.45 -48.34 20.21
N LYS A 124 34.72 -47.49 19.48
CA LYS A 124 33.29 -47.64 19.14
C LYS A 124 32.39 -47.88 20.35
N MET A 125 32.80 -47.43 21.53
CA MET A 125 32.03 -47.55 22.75
C MET A 125 32.42 -46.45 23.71
N ASN A 126 31.44 -45.97 24.46
CA ASN A 126 31.66 -44.96 25.48
C ASN A 126 32.09 -45.59 26.83
N TYR A 127 32.59 -44.76 27.75
CA TYR A 127 33.01 -45.21 29.09
C TYR A 127 31.95 -46.03 29.83
N LYS A 128 30.68 -45.60 29.81
CA LYS A 128 29.60 -46.31 30.50
C LYS A 128 29.40 -47.68 29.86
N SER A 129 29.28 -47.75 28.54
CA SER A 129 29.12 -49.01 27.80
C SER A 129 30.28 -49.97 28.07
N PHE A 130 31.52 -49.48 28.07
CA PHE A 130 32.70 -50.27 28.42
C PHE A 130 32.64 -50.84 29.84
N THR A 131 32.33 -50.00 30.84
CA THR A 131 32.21 -50.46 32.24
C THR A 131 31.02 -51.38 32.50
N GLN A 132 30.00 -51.40 31.64
CA GLN A 132 28.82 -52.24 31.81
C GLN A 132 28.94 -53.59 31.11
N ILE A 133 29.67 -53.64 29.99
CA ILE A 133 29.81 -54.83 29.15
C ILE A 133 31.14 -55.55 29.41
N VAL A 134 32.24 -54.81 29.52
CA VAL A 134 33.61 -55.36 29.56
C VAL A 134 34.11 -55.58 30.99
N ILE A 135 33.78 -54.69 31.92
CA ILE A 135 34.23 -54.79 33.33
C ILE A 135 33.06 -55.12 34.24
N LEU A 136 32.96 -56.37 34.70
CA LEU A 136 31.97 -56.78 35.69
C LEU A 136 32.59 -56.74 37.10
N GLY A 137 32.44 -55.62 37.82
CA GLY A 137 33.05 -55.43 39.15
C GLY A 137 32.06 -55.51 40.32
N SER A 138 32.37 -56.29 41.37
CA SER A 138 31.44 -56.58 42.48
C SER A 138 30.97 -55.37 43.31
N SER A 139 31.73 -54.28 43.40
CA SER A 139 31.44 -53.14 44.29
C SER A 139 30.73 -51.96 43.64
N ALA A 140 30.70 -51.86 42.31
CA ALA A 140 30.15 -50.72 41.58
C ALA A 140 29.32 -51.11 40.34
N PHE A 141 29.10 -52.40 40.10
CA PHE A 141 28.31 -52.90 39.00
C PHE A 141 26.81 -52.76 39.29
N VAL A 142 26.12 -51.97 38.47
CA VAL A 142 24.66 -52.00 38.37
C VAL A 142 24.34 -52.88 37.17
N PRO A 143 23.74 -54.06 37.34
CA PRO A 143 23.38 -54.94 36.23
C PRO A 143 22.64 -54.20 35.11
N PHE A 144 22.94 -54.52 33.86
CA PHE A 144 22.28 -53.94 32.69
C PHE A 144 20.74 -53.93 32.81
N MET A 145 20.17 -55.02 33.34
CA MET A 145 18.72 -55.16 33.55
C MET A 145 18.14 -54.18 34.57
N GLN A 146 18.97 -53.61 35.45
CA GLN A 146 18.58 -52.65 36.49
C GLN A 146 18.84 -51.18 36.08
N LEU A 147 19.51 -50.94 34.95
CA LEU A 147 19.73 -49.57 34.44
C LEU A 147 18.39 -48.88 34.11
N SER A 148 18.36 -47.55 34.04
CA SER A 148 17.18 -46.84 33.54
C SER A 148 16.94 -47.13 32.06
N THR A 149 15.69 -47.00 31.58
CA THR A 149 15.35 -47.22 30.16
C THR A 149 16.21 -46.38 29.21
N ALA A 150 16.52 -45.14 29.60
CA ALA A 150 17.37 -44.24 28.81
C ALA A 150 18.82 -44.76 28.72
N HIS A 151 19.41 -45.18 29.85
CA HIS A 151 20.79 -45.70 29.84
C HIS A 151 20.89 -47.08 29.18
N ARG A 152 19.89 -47.94 29.31
CA ARG A 152 19.84 -49.20 28.55
C ARG A 152 19.84 -48.95 27.05
N ARG A 153 19.03 -48.00 26.59
CA ARG A 153 18.99 -47.58 25.18
C ARG A 153 20.34 -47.04 24.72
N GLU A 154 20.99 -46.17 25.50
CA GLU A 154 22.33 -45.63 25.21
C GLU A 154 23.37 -46.75 25.00
N VAL A 155 23.36 -47.76 25.87
CA VAL A 155 24.28 -48.92 25.77
C VAL A 155 23.96 -49.82 24.57
N ILE A 156 22.68 -50.05 24.26
CA ILE A 156 22.27 -50.83 23.07
C ILE A 156 22.62 -50.10 21.78
N GLU A 157 22.37 -48.79 21.72
CA GLU A 157 22.67 -47.97 20.55
C GLU A 157 24.17 -47.93 20.26
N ASP A 158 25.00 -47.91 21.31
CA ASP A 158 26.46 -48.07 21.20
C ASP A 158 26.86 -49.44 20.69
N LEU A 159 26.32 -50.50 21.29
CA LEU A 159 26.70 -51.88 20.96
C LEU A 159 26.35 -52.23 19.51
N LEU A 160 25.19 -51.77 19.03
CA LEU A 160 24.71 -52.02 17.68
C LEU A 160 25.23 -51.01 16.64
N ASP A 161 26.00 -49.99 17.06
CA ASP A 161 26.48 -48.90 16.20
C ASP A 161 25.32 -48.18 15.45
N ILE A 162 24.17 -48.01 16.11
CA ILE A 162 22.93 -47.43 15.53
C ILE A 162 22.62 -46.02 16.03
N LYS A 163 23.59 -45.34 16.66
CA LYS A 163 23.46 -43.95 17.15
C LYS A 163 23.02 -42.95 16.08
N ILE A 164 23.27 -43.26 14.80
CA ILE A 164 22.87 -42.45 13.66
C ILE A 164 21.36 -42.13 13.67
N PHE A 165 20.50 -43.06 14.09
CA PHE A 165 19.06 -42.85 14.13
C PHE A 165 18.64 -41.84 15.19
N SER A 166 19.30 -41.85 16.34
CA SER A 166 19.08 -40.86 17.41
C SER A 166 19.44 -39.45 16.92
N SER A 167 20.57 -39.29 16.24
CA SER A 167 20.95 -38.03 15.60
C SER A 167 19.97 -37.59 14.51
N MET A 168 19.56 -38.52 13.63
CA MET A 168 18.57 -38.24 12.58
C MET A 168 17.22 -37.80 13.15
N ASN A 169 16.76 -38.40 14.25
CA ASN A 169 15.50 -38.03 14.90
C ASN A 169 15.53 -36.58 15.43
N VAL A 170 16.67 -36.13 15.97
CA VAL A 170 16.84 -34.74 16.39
C VAL A 170 16.75 -33.80 15.20
N LEU A 171 17.46 -34.10 14.11
CA LEU A 171 17.43 -33.29 12.89
C LEU A 171 16.03 -33.22 12.26
N ILE A 172 15.29 -34.34 12.25
CA ILE A 172 13.91 -34.39 11.74
C ILE A 172 12.99 -33.53 12.60
N LYS A 173 13.10 -33.61 13.93
CA LYS A 173 12.29 -32.77 14.84
C LYS A 173 12.56 -31.28 14.62
N GLU A 174 13.81 -30.91 14.39
CA GLU A 174 14.18 -29.53 14.09
C GLU A 174 13.61 -29.07 12.74
N LYS A 175 13.74 -29.88 11.68
CA LYS A 175 13.12 -29.59 10.37
C LYS A 175 11.61 -29.44 10.45
N ILE A 176 10.92 -30.33 11.18
CA ILE A 176 9.47 -30.25 11.38
C ILE A 176 9.09 -28.95 12.10
N ARG A 177 9.88 -28.54 13.10
CA ARG A 177 9.66 -27.27 13.80
C ARG A 177 9.76 -26.08 12.86
N LEU A 178 10.85 -25.98 12.09
CA LEU A 178 11.06 -24.89 11.14
C LEU A 178 9.92 -24.80 10.11
N LEU A 179 9.52 -25.94 9.52
CA LEU A 179 8.41 -25.98 8.56
C LEU A 179 7.08 -25.52 9.17
N ARG A 180 6.81 -25.83 10.45
CA ARG A 180 5.61 -25.32 11.14
C ARG A 180 5.65 -23.82 11.35
N ASP A 181 6.81 -23.27 11.65
CA ASP A 181 6.97 -21.82 11.82
C ASP A 181 6.81 -21.11 10.47
N ASP A 182 7.34 -21.67 9.38
CA ASP A 182 7.14 -21.15 8.02
C ASP A 182 5.66 -21.18 7.61
N ILE A 183 4.94 -22.27 7.90
CA ILE A 183 3.50 -22.37 7.64
C ILE A 183 2.74 -21.23 8.32
N LYS A 184 3.03 -20.97 9.61
CA LYS A 184 2.38 -19.87 10.34
C LYS A 184 2.65 -18.51 9.71
N VAL A 185 3.89 -18.25 9.30
CA VAL A 185 4.25 -16.99 8.64
C VAL A 185 3.51 -16.82 7.32
N LEU A 186 3.42 -17.88 6.52
CA LEU A 186 2.69 -17.86 5.25
C LEU A 186 1.19 -17.67 5.45
N GLU A 187 0.62 -18.27 6.50
CA GLU A 187 -0.79 -18.12 6.85
C GLU A 187 -1.13 -16.68 7.25
N LEU A 188 -0.30 -16.04 8.08
CA LEU A 188 -0.44 -14.61 8.42
C LEU A 188 -0.30 -13.71 7.18
N LYS A 189 0.63 -14.01 6.27
CA LYS A 189 0.75 -13.26 5.00
C LYS A 189 -0.51 -13.40 4.16
N LYS A 190 -1.06 -14.61 4.05
CA LYS A 190 -2.31 -14.88 3.31
C LYS A 190 -3.46 -14.06 3.89
N GLU A 191 -3.64 -14.04 5.21
CA GLU A 191 -4.67 -13.23 5.86
C GLU A 191 -4.49 -11.74 5.57
N SER A 192 -3.26 -11.21 5.69
CA SER A 192 -2.97 -9.81 5.36
C SER A 192 -3.33 -9.45 3.91
N PHE A 193 -3.07 -10.35 2.95
CA PHE A 193 -3.47 -10.13 1.56
C PHE A 193 -4.99 -10.19 1.36
N LEU A 194 -5.68 -11.11 2.04
CA LEU A 194 -7.14 -11.18 1.98
C LEU A 194 -7.79 -9.90 2.52
N ASP A 195 -7.25 -9.33 3.60
CA ASP A 195 -7.76 -8.07 4.15
C ASP A 195 -7.50 -6.88 3.21
N LYS A 196 -6.34 -6.84 2.55
CA LYS A 196 -6.06 -5.83 1.51
C LYS A 196 -7.02 -5.93 0.33
N VAL A 197 -7.33 -7.14 -0.12
CA VAL A 197 -8.31 -7.36 -1.20
C VAL A 197 -9.70 -6.87 -0.79
N LYS A 198 -10.17 -7.24 0.41
CA LYS A 198 -11.45 -6.75 0.94
C LYS A 198 -11.49 -5.23 1.04
N MET A 199 -10.43 -4.61 1.55
CA MET A 199 -10.33 -3.15 1.62
C MET A 199 -10.46 -2.51 0.24
N GLN A 200 -9.75 -3.03 -0.77
CA GLN A 200 -9.84 -2.50 -2.13
C GLN A 200 -11.23 -2.70 -2.74
N GLN A 201 -11.87 -3.84 -2.51
CA GLN A 201 -13.24 -4.09 -2.97
C GLN A 201 -14.22 -3.07 -2.37
N ASN A 202 -14.17 -2.85 -1.06
CA ASN A 202 -15.01 -1.86 -0.38
C ASN A 202 -14.74 -0.44 -0.90
N PHE A 203 -13.47 -0.10 -1.16
CA PHE A 203 -13.11 1.21 -1.71
C PHE A 203 -13.63 1.43 -3.13
N ILE A 204 -13.57 0.40 -3.98
CA ILE A 204 -14.15 0.45 -5.33
C ILE A 204 -15.67 0.63 -5.25
N GLU A 205 -16.33 -0.12 -4.38
CA GLU A 205 -17.78 0.00 -4.18
C GLU A 205 -18.20 1.40 -3.69
N GLU A 206 -17.45 1.99 -2.75
CA GLU A 206 -17.69 3.35 -2.27
C GLU A 206 -17.52 4.39 -3.40
N LEU A 207 -16.48 4.24 -4.23
CA LEU A 207 -16.25 5.10 -5.40
C LEU A 207 -17.37 4.99 -6.44
N GLU A 208 -17.81 3.77 -6.73
CA GLU A 208 -18.93 3.54 -7.66
C GLU A 208 -20.22 4.17 -7.15
N ASN A 209 -20.52 4.02 -5.86
CA ASN A 209 -21.72 4.61 -5.25
C ASN A 209 -21.67 6.14 -5.27
N ARG A 210 -20.53 6.75 -4.90
CA ARG A 210 -20.35 8.21 -5.04
C ARG A 210 -20.46 8.67 -6.50
N GLY A 211 -19.93 7.89 -7.44
CA GLY A 211 -20.06 8.16 -8.87
C GLY A 211 -21.51 8.18 -9.32
N LYS A 212 -22.30 7.16 -8.92
CA LYS A 212 -23.74 7.07 -9.21
C LYS A 212 -24.51 8.25 -8.59
N ASP A 213 -24.22 8.61 -7.35
CA ASP A 213 -24.88 9.73 -6.67
C ASP A 213 -24.57 11.07 -7.34
N ASN A 214 -23.31 11.31 -7.73
CA ASN A 214 -22.92 12.51 -8.47
C ASN A 214 -23.62 12.59 -9.84
N ILE A 215 -23.69 11.47 -10.57
CA ILE A 215 -24.41 11.41 -11.84
C ILE A 215 -25.89 11.72 -11.63
N LYS A 216 -26.51 11.17 -10.59
CA LYS A 216 -27.92 11.43 -10.25
C LYS A 216 -28.16 12.90 -9.91
N SER A 217 -27.31 13.51 -9.08
CA SER A 217 -27.38 14.93 -8.72
C SER A 217 -27.22 15.83 -9.94
N ASN A 218 -26.26 15.54 -10.81
CA ASN A 218 -26.05 16.32 -12.03
C ASN A 218 -27.22 16.18 -13.00
N LYS A 219 -27.80 14.98 -13.15
CA LYS A 219 -29.01 14.79 -13.94
C LYS A 219 -30.17 15.63 -13.41
N GLN A 220 -30.40 15.64 -12.09
CA GLN A 220 -31.43 16.50 -11.48
C GLN A 220 -31.19 17.98 -11.75
N LYS A 221 -29.94 18.46 -11.66
CA LYS A 221 -29.61 19.85 -12.00
C LYS A 221 -29.90 20.18 -13.46
N ILE A 222 -29.59 19.25 -14.38
CA ILE A 222 -29.92 19.41 -15.80
C ILE A 222 -31.42 19.53 -15.98
N THR A 223 -32.22 18.64 -15.37
CA THR A 223 -33.68 18.71 -15.49
C THR A 223 -34.24 20.04 -14.96
N ASN A 224 -33.76 20.52 -13.82
CA ASN A 224 -34.21 21.79 -13.25
C ASN A 224 -33.85 22.98 -14.16
N LEU A 225 -32.63 22.98 -14.73
CA LEU A 225 -32.21 24.02 -15.67
C LEU A 225 -33.03 23.98 -16.97
N ASP A 226 -33.36 22.80 -17.47
CA ASP A 226 -34.22 22.64 -18.65
C ASP A 226 -35.63 23.18 -18.38
N GLU A 227 -36.19 22.93 -17.18
CA GLU A 227 -37.47 23.52 -16.74
C GLU A 227 -37.41 25.05 -16.64
N GLU A 228 -36.32 25.60 -16.08
CA GLU A 228 -36.10 27.05 -16.02
C GLU A 228 -35.99 27.67 -17.43
N ILE A 229 -35.26 27.03 -18.34
CA ILE A 229 -35.16 27.45 -19.74
C ILE A 229 -36.55 27.49 -20.38
N GLU A 230 -37.36 26.45 -20.18
CA GLU A 230 -38.70 26.38 -20.74
C GLU A 230 -39.60 27.51 -20.17
N GLN A 231 -39.49 27.80 -18.88
CA GLN A 231 -40.18 28.94 -18.26
C GLN A 231 -39.75 30.28 -18.86
N TYR A 232 -38.44 30.53 -19.03
CA TYR A 232 -37.95 31.78 -19.63
C TYR A 232 -38.35 31.91 -21.10
N VAL A 233 -38.33 30.81 -21.86
CA VAL A 233 -38.81 30.81 -23.24
C VAL A 233 -40.31 31.15 -23.30
N ASN A 234 -41.12 30.59 -22.41
CA ASN A 234 -42.54 30.91 -22.32
C ASN A 234 -42.79 32.37 -21.95
N GLN A 235 -42.03 32.91 -20.98
CA GLN A 235 -42.10 34.32 -20.61
C GLN A 235 -41.72 35.22 -21.80
N ASN A 236 -40.63 34.94 -22.50
CA ASN A 236 -40.23 35.69 -23.69
C ASN A 236 -41.32 35.66 -24.76
N ASN A 237 -41.87 34.48 -25.07
CA ASN A 237 -42.96 34.36 -26.04
C ASN A 237 -44.22 35.13 -25.62
N SER A 238 -44.53 35.17 -24.32
CA SER A 238 -45.67 35.93 -23.80
C SER A 238 -45.48 37.45 -23.89
N LEU A 239 -44.24 37.94 -23.79
CA LEU A 239 -43.90 39.36 -23.89
C LEU A 239 -43.74 39.79 -25.36
N GLU A 240 -43.29 38.89 -26.23
CA GLU A 240 -43.07 39.18 -27.64
C GLU A 240 -44.39 39.44 -28.39
N LYS A 241 -45.49 38.77 -28.00
CA LYS A 241 -46.81 38.98 -28.61
C LYS A 241 -47.35 40.41 -28.39
N PRO A 242 -47.49 40.92 -27.15
CA PRO A 242 -47.85 42.31 -26.89
C PRO A 242 -46.87 43.30 -27.53
N LEU A 243 -45.56 43.02 -27.47
CA LEU A 243 -44.56 43.90 -28.08
C LEU A 243 -44.79 44.04 -29.59
N ARG A 244 -45.09 42.94 -30.29
CA ARG A 244 -45.41 42.99 -31.73
C ARG A 244 -46.71 43.73 -32.03
N GLU A 245 -47.69 43.67 -31.13
CA GLU A 245 -48.94 44.43 -31.26
C GLU A 245 -48.68 45.93 -31.06
N TYR A 246 -47.95 46.32 -30.01
CA TYR A 246 -47.57 47.72 -29.76
C TYR A 246 -46.69 48.30 -30.87
N ILE A 247 -45.79 47.51 -31.49
CA ILE A 247 -45.00 47.97 -32.65
C ILE A 247 -45.93 48.28 -33.84
N LYS A 248 -46.95 47.46 -34.10
CA LYS A 248 -47.91 47.73 -35.18
C LYS A 248 -48.73 49.00 -34.90
N GLU A 249 -49.19 49.16 -33.66
CA GLU A 249 -49.89 50.38 -33.25
C GLU A 249 -49.01 51.62 -33.40
N GLN A 250 -47.72 51.52 -33.06
CA GLN A 250 -46.75 52.62 -33.23
C GLN A 250 -46.52 52.98 -34.72
N ASP A 251 -46.42 51.99 -35.60
CA ASP A 251 -46.22 52.21 -37.04
C ASP A 251 -47.43 52.90 -37.71
N GLU A 252 -48.66 52.55 -37.31
CA GLU A 252 -49.86 53.26 -37.78
C GLU A 252 -49.87 54.72 -37.30
N ILE A 253 -49.36 54.98 -36.08
CA ILE A 253 -49.41 56.29 -35.48
C ILE A 253 -48.33 57.25 -36.01
N THR A 254 -47.13 56.74 -36.31
CA THR A 254 -46.07 57.54 -36.96
C THR A 254 -46.49 58.05 -38.35
N GLY A 255 -47.37 57.32 -39.05
CA GLY A 255 -47.99 57.79 -40.30
C GLY A 255 -48.83 59.07 -40.16
N TYR A 256 -49.39 59.34 -38.98
CA TYR A 256 -50.17 60.57 -38.73
C TYR A 256 -49.30 61.82 -38.69
N ALA A 257 -48.05 61.75 -38.21
CA ALA A 257 -47.13 62.88 -38.21
C ALA A 257 -46.81 63.37 -39.63
N GLU A 258 -46.65 62.44 -40.59
CA GLU A 258 -46.48 62.79 -42.01
C GLU A 258 -47.76 63.40 -42.62
N LYS A 259 -48.92 62.85 -42.26
CA LYS A 259 -50.23 63.35 -42.71
C LYS A 259 -50.49 64.76 -42.18
N LEU A 260 -50.16 65.03 -40.91
CA LEU A 260 -50.27 66.34 -40.28
C LEU A 260 -49.37 67.37 -40.97
N ARG A 261 -48.11 67.03 -41.26
CA ARG A 261 -47.20 67.90 -42.04
C ARG A 261 -47.78 68.28 -43.40
N LYS A 262 -48.42 67.32 -44.10
CA LYS A 262 -49.07 67.58 -45.40
C LYS A 262 -50.27 68.54 -45.25
N LEU A 263 -51.09 68.35 -44.22
CA LEU A 263 -52.23 69.22 -43.94
C LEU A 263 -51.79 70.65 -43.55
N VAL A 264 -50.77 70.81 -42.70
CA VAL A 264 -50.20 72.11 -42.34
C VAL A 264 -49.63 72.85 -43.56
N ASN A 265 -48.94 72.13 -44.46
CA ASN A 265 -48.46 72.72 -45.72
C ASN A 265 -49.61 73.17 -46.64
N LEU A 266 -50.70 72.39 -46.73
CA LEU A 266 -51.90 72.77 -47.47
C LEU A 266 -52.56 74.00 -46.85
N LYS A 267 -52.64 74.08 -45.52
CA LYS A 267 -53.12 75.27 -44.79
C LYS A 267 -52.33 76.51 -45.16
N GLY A 268 -51.00 76.44 -45.15
CA GLY A 268 -50.13 77.54 -45.54
C GLY A 268 -50.41 78.03 -46.97
N LYS A 269 -50.56 77.10 -47.92
CA LYS A 269 -50.86 77.42 -49.33
C LYS A 269 -52.24 78.07 -49.50
N ILE A 270 -53.26 77.59 -48.78
CA ILE A 270 -54.61 78.16 -48.83
C ILE A 270 -54.62 79.54 -48.18
N SER A 271 -53.98 79.70 -47.02
CA SER A 271 -53.84 80.99 -46.33
C SER A 271 -53.19 82.05 -47.23
N GLN A 272 -52.11 81.69 -47.92
CA GLN A 272 -51.45 82.59 -48.85
C GLN A 272 -52.37 82.99 -50.01
N LYS A 273 -53.10 82.03 -50.60
CA LYS A 273 -54.10 82.33 -51.65
C LYS A 273 -55.23 83.23 -51.14
N VAL A 274 -55.72 83.02 -49.92
CA VAL A 274 -56.75 83.87 -49.30
C VAL A 274 -56.21 85.29 -49.10
N SER A 275 -54.96 85.45 -48.65
CA SER A 275 -54.32 86.78 -48.54
C SER A 275 -54.24 87.48 -49.89
N THR A 276 -53.80 86.78 -50.94
CA THR A 276 -53.73 87.35 -52.29
C THR A 276 -55.09 87.76 -52.83
N ILE A 277 -56.12 86.93 -52.63
CA ILE A 277 -57.48 87.25 -53.09
C ILE A 277 -58.09 88.39 -52.25
N SER A 278 -57.75 88.49 -50.96
CA SER A 278 -58.16 89.61 -50.11
C SER A 278 -57.48 90.92 -50.50
N GLU A 279 -56.19 90.88 -50.85
CA GLU A 279 -55.47 92.02 -51.41
C GLU A 279 -56.04 92.42 -52.78
N GLU A 280 -56.37 91.45 -53.64
CA GLU A 280 -57.02 91.68 -54.94
C GLU A 280 -58.41 92.31 -54.75
N HIS A 281 -59.22 91.81 -53.81
CA HIS A 281 -60.51 92.40 -53.45
C HIS A 281 -60.35 93.84 -52.93
N LYS A 282 -59.43 94.10 -51.99
CA LYS A 282 -59.17 95.46 -51.47
C LYS A 282 -58.72 96.39 -52.58
N PHE A 283 -57.82 95.94 -53.46
CA PHE A 283 -57.34 96.71 -54.59
C PHE A 283 -58.48 97.21 -55.48
N PHE A 284 -59.40 96.33 -55.90
CA PHE A 284 -60.54 96.71 -56.74
C PHE A 284 -61.62 97.50 -56.00
N THR A 285 -61.70 97.37 -54.67
CA THR A 285 -62.63 98.14 -53.83
C THR A 285 -62.15 99.60 -53.67
N GLU A 286 -60.87 99.79 -53.37
CA GLU A 286 -60.29 101.09 -52.99
C GLU A 286 -59.80 101.91 -54.18
N ASN A 287 -59.43 101.27 -55.29
CA ASN A 287 -58.88 101.96 -56.46
C ASN A 287 -59.88 101.98 -57.63
N THR A 288 -60.20 103.18 -58.11
CA THR A 288 -60.98 103.41 -59.34
C THR A 288 -60.10 103.68 -60.57
N VAL A 289 -58.79 103.82 -60.35
CA VAL A 289 -57.76 104.09 -61.36
C VAL A 289 -56.59 103.16 -61.10
N CYS A 290 -56.06 102.49 -62.13
CA CYS A 290 -54.95 101.56 -61.96
C CYS A 290 -53.67 102.31 -61.56
N PRO A 291 -53.06 102.02 -60.41
CA PRO A 291 -51.89 102.76 -59.92
C PRO A 291 -50.61 102.49 -60.73
N THR A 292 -50.58 101.47 -61.59
CA THR A 292 -49.40 101.12 -62.40
C THR A 292 -49.43 101.77 -63.80
N CYS A 293 -50.60 101.83 -64.44
CA CYS A 293 -50.75 102.36 -65.81
C CYS A 293 -51.66 103.60 -65.88
N THR A 294 -52.18 104.09 -64.75
CA THR A 294 -52.97 105.33 -64.58
C THR A 294 -54.28 105.42 -65.38
N GLN A 295 -54.76 104.31 -65.93
CA GLN A 295 -56.04 104.23 -66.65
C GLN A 295 -57.22 104.05 -65.69
N GLU A 296 -58.35 104.70 -65.98
CA GLU A 296 -59.61 104.50 -65.26
C GLU A 296 -60.10 103.06 -65.49
N ILE A 297 -60.45 102.38 -64.40
CA ILE A 297 -60.91 100.98 -64.45
C ILE A 297 -62.41 101.01 -64.74
N ASP A 298 -62.82 100.32 -65.81
CA ASP A 298 -64.23 100.19 -66.19
C ASP A 298 -65.08 99.61 -65.03
N ASN A 299 -66.22 100.25 -64.74
CA ASN A 299 -67.03 99.95 -63.57
C ASN A 299 -67.69 98.56 -63.63
N GLU A 300 -68.06 98.07 -64.82
CA GLU A 300 -68.67 96.75 -64.98
C GLU A 300 -67.62 95.64 -64.76
N PHE A 301 -66.40 95.83 -65.26
CA PHE A 301 -65.28 94.94 -64.99
C PHE A 301 -64.88 94.92 -63.50
N ARG A 302 -64.89 96.09 -62.83
CA ARG A 302 -64.54 96.23 -61.42
C ARG A 302 -65.54 95.52 -60.50
N ILE A 303 -66.84 95.68 -60.73
CA ILE A 303 -67.90 95.04 -59.93
C ILE A 303 -67.85 93.52 -60.11
N ASN A 304 -67.71 93.02 -61.34
CA ASN A 304 -67.55 91.58 -61.60
C ASN A 304 -66.31 91.00 -60.90
N LYS A 305 -65.18 91.72 -60.89
CA LYS A 305 -63.97 91.27 -60.20
C LYS A 305 -64.09 91.28 -58.68
N ILE A 306 -64.82 92.24 -58.11
CA ILE A 306 -65.12 92.26 -56.68
C ILE A 306 -66.00 91.06 -56.31
N GLU A 307 -67.07 90.80 -57.06
CA GLU A 307 -67.98 89.68 -56.79
C GLU A 307 -67.29 88.32 -56.95
N ASP A 308 -66.46 88.15 -57.98
CA ASP A 308 -65.70 86.92 -58.25
C ASP A 308 -64.61 86.68 -57.19
N ALA A 309 -63.92 87.74 -56.74
CA ALA A 309 -62.97 87.66 -55.63
C ALA A 309 -63.66 87.36 -54.29
N GLN A 310 -64.85 87.92 -54.05
CA GLN A 310 -65.62 87.70 -52.83
C GLN A 310 -66.18 86.28 -52.73
N ASN A 311 -66.65 85.71 -53.85
CA ASN A 311 -67.11 84.32 -53.91
C ASN A 311 -65.95 83.33 -53.74
N LYS A 312 -64.82 83.55 -54.42
CA LYS A 312 -63.59 82.74 -54.23
C LYS A 312 -63.04 82.84 -52.81
N ALA A 313 -63.08 84.03 -52.20
CA ALA A 313 -62.68 84.20 -50.81
C ALA A 313 -63.57 83.39 -49.86
N LYS A 314 -64.90 83.40 -50.05
CA LYS A 314 -65.84 82.62 -49.22
C LYS A 314 -65.59 81.11 -49.34
N GLU A 315 -65.44 80.58 -50.56
CA GLU A 315 -65.14 79.15 -50.76
C GLU A 315 -63.79 78.73 -50.16
N LEU A 316 -62.76 79.55 -50.34
CA LEU A 316 -61.46 79.27 -49.75
C LEU A 316 -61.47 79.41 -48.22
N GLN A 317 -62.32 80.28 -47.67
CA GLN A 317 -62.45 80.47 -46.24
C GLN A 317 -63.25 79.34 -45.58
N SER A 318 -64.29 78.81 -46.23
CA SER A 318 -64.96 77.58 -45.77
C SER A 318 -64.03 76.38 -45.86
N GLY A 319 -63.31 76.21 -46.97
CA GLY A 319 -62.29 75.16 -47.11
C GLY A 319 -61.15 75.29 -46.10
N TYR A 320 -60.76 76.52 -45.73
CA TYR A 320 -59.76 76.78 -44.70
C TYR A 320 -60.26 76.39 -43.30
N GLN A 321 -61.53 76.67 -42.98
CA GLN A 321 -62.14 76.27 -41.71
C GLN A 321 -62.23 74.74 -41.56
N GLU A 322 -62.67 74.03 -42.60
CA GLU A 322 -62.69 72.57 -42.61
C GLU A 322 -61.27 71.98 -42.43
N LEU A 323 -60.27 72.59 -43.06
CA LEU A 323 -58.88 72.18 -42.93
C LEU A 323 -58.31 72.47 -41.54
N GLU A 324 -58.74 73.56 -40.88
CA GLU A 324 -58.37 73.84 -39.49
C GLU A 324 -58.99 72.85 -38.51
N GLU A 325 -60.23 72.43 -38.72
CA GLU A 325 -60.87 71.40 -37.89
C GLU A 325 -60.18 70.04 -38.07
N ALA A 326 -59.86 69.67 -39.31
CA ALA A 326 -59.12 68.44 -39.59
C ALA A 326 -57.72 68.45 -38.96
N ILE A 327 -57.01 69.59 -38.99
CA ILE A 327 -55.70 69.74 -38.33
C ILE A 327 -55.83 69.66 -36.81
N LYS A 328 -56.85 70.28 -36.21
CA LYS A 328 -57.06 70.21 -34.75
C LYS A 328 -57.31 68.77 -34.28
N GLU A 329 -58.07 67.99 -35.05
CA GLU A 329 -58.33 66.59 -34.70
C GLU A 329 -57.09 65.71 -34.85
N GLU A 330 -56.27 65.91 -35.90
CA GLU A 330 -55.00 65.19 -36.06
C GLU A 330 -53.94 65.64 -35.02
N GLU A 331 -53.87 66.93 -34.66
CA GLU A 331 -53.02 67.43 -33.56
C GLU A 331 -53.43 66.85 -32.20
N ARG A 332 -54.74 66.69 -31.95
CA ARG A 332 -55.24 66.07 -30.71
C ARG A 332 -54.78 64.62 -30.60
N ARG A 333 -54.79 63.90 -31.72
CA ARG A 333 -54.30 62.51 -31.82
C ARG A 333 -52.79 62.42 -31.60
N GLU A 334 -52.00 63.32 -32.19
CA GLU A 334 -50.54 63.38 -31.98
C GLU A 334 -50.16 63.74 -30.53
N ARG A 335 -50.91 64.66 -29.88
CA ARG A 335 -50.67 65.00 -28.47
C ARG A 335 -50.99 63.84 -27.54
N GLN A 336 -52.09 63.12 -27.78
CA GLN A 336 -52.39 61.89 -27.03
C GLN A 336 -51.22 60.89 -27.16
N PHE A 337 -50.68 60.71 -28.37
CA PHE A 337 -49.50 59.86 -28.58
C PHE A 337 -48.25 60.33 -27.81
N THR A 338 -47.96 61.63 -27.80
CA THR A 338 -46.77 62.15 -27.08
C THR A 338 -46.87 61.94 -25.57
N ILE A 339 -48.09 61.92 -25.03
CA ILE A 339 -48.35 61.61 -23.61
C ILE A 339 -48.15 60.12 -23.36
N PHE A 340 -48.72 59.25 -24.19
CA PHE A 340 -48.57 57.79 -24.05
C PHE A 340 -47.16 57.26 -24.34
N SER A 341 -46.34 57.99 -25.10
CA SER A 341 -44.95 57.60 -25.42
C SER A 341 -43.92 58.06 -24.36
N LYS A 342 -44.32 58.84 -23.35
CA LYS A 342 -43.42 59.37 -22.30
C LYS A 342 -43.60 58.71 -20.93
N GLU A 343 -44.70 57.98 -20.72
CA GLU A 343 -44.83 56.98 -19.66
C GLU A 343 -44.32 55.63 -20.17
#